data_AF-A0A1B1ET09-F1
#
_entry.id   AF-A0A1B1ET09-F1
#
_cell.length_a   1.000
_cell.length_b   1.000
_cell.length_c   1.000
_cell.angle_alpha   90.00
_cell.angle_beta   90.00
_cell.angle_gamma   90.00
#
_symmetry.space_group_name_H-M   'P 1'
#
loop_
_entity.id
_entity.type
_entity.pdbx_description
1 polymer ?
#
loop_
_entity_poly.entity_id
_entity_poly.type
_entity_poly.pdbx_seq_one_letter_code
_entity_poly.pdbx_strand_id
1 'polypeptide(L)' 'EPGLKCVDLVILELCNVVRTCTEKMARYPRLRDETERIITAHIRDREQKCKEQLLTMIDCEL' A
#
# COMPACT_ATOMS: atom_id res chain seq x y z
N GLU A 1 0.42 15.55 10.22
CA GLU A 1 -0.84 15.19 10.91
C GLU A 1 -0.87 13.72 11.29
N PRO A 2 -1.54 13.34 12.40
CA PRO A 2 -1.66 11.95 12.84
C PRO A 2 -2.34 11.03 11.80
N GLY A 3 -3.22 11.57 10.95
CA GLY A 3 -3.88 10.82 9.86
C GLY A 3 -2.89 10.27 8.83
N LEU A 4 -1.97 11.10 8.33
CA LEU A 4 -0.94 10.68 7.37
C LEU A 4 -0.02 9.60 7.93
N LYS A 5 0.36 9.72 9.21
CA LYS A 5 1.20 8.73 9.89
C LYS A 5 0.49 7.37 10.05
N CYS A 6 -0.83 7.37 10.26
CA CYS A 6 -1.63 6.14 10.28
C CYS A 6 -1.61 5.45 8.91
N VAL A 7 -1.76 6.22 7.83
CA VAL A 7 -1.66 5.69 6.45
C VAL A 7 -0.30 5.03 6.22
N ASP A 8 0.81 5.70 6.58
CA ASP A 8 2.16 5.14 6.39
C ASP A 8 2.37 3.81 7.14
N LEU A 9 1.83 3.69 8.37
CA LEU A 9 1.89 2.44 9.15
C LEU A 9 1.10 1.31 8.50
N VAL A 10 -0.08 1.61 7.95
CA VAL A 10 -0.91 0.63 7.24
C VAL A 10 -0.21 0.16 5.95
N ILE A 11 0.44 1.06 5.21
CA ILE A 11 1.20 0.71 4.01
C ILE A 11 2.38 -0.20 4.34
N LEU A 12 3.08 0.08 5.44
CA LEU A 12 4.17 -0.77 5.91
C LEU A 12 3.68 -2.20 6.21
N GLU A 13 2.56 -2.34 6.92
CA GLU A 13 2.00 -3.66 7.20
C GLU A 13 1.44 -4.37 5.97
N LEU A 14 0.82 -3.65 5.04
CA LEU A 14 0.40 -4.23 3.76
C LEU A 14 1.61 -4.80 3.00
N CYS A 15 2.76 -4.11 3.00
CA CYS A 15 3.98 -4.63 2.40
C CYS A 15 4.52 -5.89 3.11
N ASN A 16 4.35 -6.00 4.43
CA ASN A 16 4.69 -7.22 5.18
C ASN A 16 3.78 -8.40 4.79
N VAL A 17 2.47 -8.15 4.65
CA VAL A 17 1.49 -9.17 4.23
C VAL A 17 1.77 -9.65 2.81
N VAL A 18 2.07 -8.74 1.89
CA VAL A 18 2.41 -9.09 0.50
C VAL A 18 3.63 -10.00 0.46
N ARG A 19 4.70 -9.66 1.20
CA ARG A 19 5.88 -10.52 1.31
C ARG A 19 5.52 -11.93 1.80
N THR A 20 4.76 -12.03 2.89
CA THR A 20 4.31 -13.32 3.45
C THR A 20 3.47 -14.14 2.45
N CYS A 21 2.62 -13.48 1.65
CA CYS A 21 1.85 -14.14 0.60
C CYS A 21 2.73 -14.59 -0.58
N THR A 22 3.70 -13.77 -0.99
CA THR A 22 4.62 -14.08 -2.10
C THR A 22 5.57 -15.24 -1.77
N GLU A 23 5.89 -15.46 -0.50
CA GLU A 23 6.66 -16.64 -0.04
C GLU A 23 5.94 -17.96 -0.38
N LYS A 24 4.61 -17.99 -0.28
CA LYS A 24 3.80 -19.17 -0.68
C LYS A 24 3.83 -19.42 -2.19
N MET A 25 4.26 -18.43 -2.98
CA MET A 25 4.41 -18.52 -4.44
C MET A 25 5.84 -18.89 -4.88
N ALA A 26 6.72 -19.32 -3.95
CA ALA A 26 8.12 -19.63 -4.24
C ALA A 26 8.34 -20.66 -5.37
N ARG A 27 7.37 -21.53 -5.65
CA ARG A 27 7.42 -22.49 -6.77
C ARG A 27 7.36 -21.83 -8.16
N TYR A 28 6.87 -20.60 -8.25
CA TYR A 28 6.71 -19.87 -9.52
C TYR A 28 7.34 -18.48 -9.41
N PRO A 29 8.68 -18.37 -9.51
CA PRO A 29 9.40 -17.11 -9.28
C PRO A 29 8.95 -15.98 -10.21
N ARG A 30 8.69 -16.28 -11.50
CA ARG A 30 8.20 -15.27 -12.46
C ARG A 30 6.81 -14.74 -12.13
N LEU A 31 5.93 -15.60 -11.62
CA LEU A 31 4.59 -15.20 -11.20
C LEU A 31 4.66 -14.38 -9.92
N ARG A 32 5.52 -14.79 -8.99
CA ARG A 32 5.78 -14.09 -7.74
C ARG A 32 6.25 -12.66 -8.00
N ASP A 33 7.28 -12.47 -8.81
CA ASP A 33 7.87 -11.15 -9.09
C ASP A 33 6.83 -10.21 -9.74
N GLU A 34 6.07 -10.71 -10.71
CA GLU A 34 5.05 -9.91 -11.37
C GLU A 34 3.87 -9.58 -10.43
N THR A 35 3.49 -10.54 -9.57
CA THR A 35 2.46 -10.32 -8.55
C THR A 35 2.90 -9.28 -7.53
N GLU A 36 4.13 -9.37 -7.03
CA GLU A 36 4.70 -8.40 -6.10
C GLU A 36 4.75 -7.01 -6.75
N ARG A 37 5.21 -6.91 -8.01
CA ARG A 37 5.24 -5.66 -8.78
C ARG A 37 3.86 -5.03 -8.92
N ILE A 38 2.85 -5.80 -9.34
CA ILE A 38 1.48 -5.30 -9.54
C ILE A 38 0.87 -4.85 -8.21
N ILE A 39 1.03 -5.64 -7.15
CA ILE A 39 0.44 -5.30 -5.85
C ILE A 39 1.14 -4.08 -5.24
N THR A 40 2.47 -3.99 -5.30
CA THR A 40 3.21 -2.81 -4.81
C THR A 40 2.82 -1.54 -5.56
N ALA A 41 2.67 -1.62 -6.89
CA ALA A 41 2.19 -0.49 -7.69
C ALA A 41 0.77 -0.06 -7.27
N HIS A 42 -0.12 -1.03 -7.04
CA HIS A 42 -1.48 -0.76 -6.57
C HIS A 42 -1.49 -0.11 -5.18
N ILE A 43 -0.70 -0.62 -4.23
CA ILE A 43 -0.59 -0.07 -2.88
C ILE A 43 -0.17 1.40 -2.92
N ARG A 44 0.83 1.75 -3.73
CA ARG A 44 1.31 3.15 -3.88
C ARG A 44 0.24 4.08 -4.47
N ASP A 45 -0.47 3.64 -5.51
CA ASP A 45 -1.57 4.42 -6.10
C ASP A 45 -2.71 4.65 -5.08
N ARG A 46 -3.03 3.63 -4.27
CA ARG A 46 -4.03 3.75 -3.20
C ARG A 46 -3.57 4.65 -2.06
N GLU A 47 -2.30 4.59 -1.68
CA GLU A 47 -1.69 5.49 -0.70
C GLU A 47 -1.84 6.94 -1.12
N GLN A 48 -1.46 7.27 -2.35
CA GLN A 48 -1.56 8.63 -2.88
C GLN A 48 -3.01 9.15 -2.85
N LYS A 49 -3.96 8.37 -3.38
CA LYS A 49 -5.39 8.72 -3.36
C LYS A 49 -5.92 8.92 -1.95
N CYS A 50 -5.50 8.09 -1.00
CA CYS A 50 -5.92 8.21 0.39
C CYS A 50 -5.38 9.50 1.01
N LYS A 51 -4.10 9.84 0.78
CA LYS A 51 -3.50 11.09 1.25
C LYS A 51 -4.18 12.32 0.66
N GLU A 52 -4.49 12.31 -0.64
CA GLU A 52 -5.24 13.39 -1.32
C GLU A 52 -6.65 13.58 -0.74
N GLN A 53 -7.38 12.47 -0.49
CA GLN A 53 -8.70 12.52 0.14
C GLN A 53 -8.63 13.06 1.58
N LEU A 54 -7.59 12.71 2.33
CA LEU A 54 -7.38 13.15 3.70
C LEU A 54 -7.15 14.67 3.73
N LEU A 55 -6.27 15.17 2.85
CA LEU A 55 -6.03 16.61 2.68
C LEU A 55 -7.31 17.36 2.28
N THR A 56 -8.07 16.82 1.31
CA THR A 56 -9.34 17.42 0.88
C THR A 56 -10.35 17.52 2.03
N MET A 57 -10.45 16.48 2.88
CA MET A 57 -11.33 16.52 4.06
C MET A 57 -10.88 17.59 5.06
N ILE A 58 -9.58 17.73 5.29
CA ILE A 58 -9.03 18.78 6.17
C ILE A 58 -9.35 20.17 5.61
N ASP A 59 -9.12 20.39 4.32
CA ASP A 59 -9.39 21.67 3.65
C ASP A 59 -10.89 22.04 3.66
N CYS A 60 -11.80 21.06 3.71
CA CYS A 60 -13.25 21.30 3.81
C CYS A 60 -13.72 21.62 5.24
N GLU A 61 -12.98 21.18 6.26
CA GLU A 61 -13.31 21.44 7.68
C GLU A 61 -12.65 22.72 8.23
N LEU A 62 -11.71 23.33 7.49
CA LEU A 62 -11.04 24.60 7.79
C LEU A 62 -11.80 25.82 7.22
#